data_AF-A0A0B3AGV7-F1
#
_entry.id   AF-A0A0B3AGV7-F1
#
_cell.length_a   1.000
_cell.length_b   1.000
_cell.length_c   1.000
_cell.angle_alpha   90.00
_cell.angle_beta   90.00
_cell.angle_gamma   90.00
#
_symmetry.space_group_name_H-M   'P 1'
#
loop_
_entity.id
_entity.type
_entity.pdbx_description
1 polymer ?
#
loop_
_entity_poly.entity_id
_entity_poly.type
_entity_poly.pdbx_seq_one_letter_code
_entity_poly.pdbx_strand_id
1 'polypeptide(L)'
;MKTLKLIGVAGIAAAVLLGASRITSSFKAGASISLDEELVQEANALHAAFDQYRETAPMTFVHEAECDAAATPQGVIIADACFTHPEFPRQGEQVAYHELSHVLMQRGMYPHNLDQYDRLKSTFWDLPRAPGLDQLPWFRIFNESHYNHSQSTHPHDDHYELFASALSVFRYFPDEFARNYDALKENKEAVRQAGLAVLDLLASINPDKPQEMRRILPQYDKLRKVLEEE
;
A
#
# COMPACT_ATOMS: atom_id res chain seq x y z
N MET A 1 -4.22 28.92 -39.47
CA MET A 1 -3.97 28.41 -38.11
C MET A 1 -4.98 27.30 -37.85
N LYS A 2 -4.53 26.05 -37.73
CA LYS A 2 -5.41 24.88 -37.53
C LYS A 2 -5.50 24.58 -36.04
N THR A 3 -6.69 24.71 -35.48
CA THR A 3 -7.00 24.36 -34.09
C THR A 3 -7.29 22.86 -34.04
N LEU A 4 -6.48 22.09 -33.33
CA LEU A 4 -6.78 20.69 -33.02
C LEU A 4 -7.58 20.61 -31.72
N LYS A 5 -8.83 20.18 -31.83
CA LYS A 5 -9.61 19.60 -30.73
C LYS A 5 -9.26 18.11 -30.67
N LEU A 6 -8.86 17.61 -29.50
CA LEU A 6 -8.85 16.17 -29.21
C LEU A 6 -9.97 15.88 -28.21
N ILE A 7 -10.94 15.10 -28.66
CA ILE A 7 -12.01 14.50 -27.86
C ILE A 7 -11.65 13.03 -27.69
N GLY A 8 -11.61 12.60 -26.43
CA GLY A 8 -12.08 11.31 -25.91
C GLY A 8 -11.52 10.02 -26.49
N VAL A 9 -10.75 9.30 -25.64
CA VAL A 9 -10.78 7.84 -25.64
C VAL A 9 -11.44 7.43 -24.32
N ALA A 10 -12.65 6.90 -24.44
CA ALA A 10 -13.32 6.14 -23.39
C ALA A 10 -12.75 4.72 -23.39
N GLY A 11 -12.40 4.19 -22.22
CA GLY A 11 -11.98 2.80 -22.10
C GLY A 11 -11.45 2.39 -20.73
N ILE A 12 -12.36 1.78 -19.95
CA ILE A 12 -12.10 0.74 -18.93
C ILE A 12 -11.40 1.19 -17.64
N ALA A 13 -12.21 1.49 -16.61
CA ALA A 13 -11.83 1.31 -15.20
C ALA A 13 -13.12 1.20 -14.35
N ALA A 14 -13.74 0.02 -14.36
CA ALA A 14 -14.90 -0.29 -13.51
C ALA A 14 -14.53 -1.46 -12.60
N ALA A 15 -13.77 -1.19 -11.54
CA ALA A 15 -13.57 -2.13 -10.42
C ALA A 15 -13.05 -1.52 -9.10
N VAL A 16 -12.75 -0.21 -9.00
CA VAL A 16 -12.21 0.42 -7.75
C VAL A 16 -13.20 1.41 -7.10
N LEU A 17 -14.48 1.38 -7.51
CA LEU A 17 -15.41 2.50 -7.32
C LEU A 17 -16.24 2.50 -6.02
N LEU A 18 -16.13 1.49 -5.15
CA LEU A 18 -16.99 1.45 -3.95
C LEU A 18 -16.40 2.19 -2.75
N GLY A 19 -15.07 2.17 -2.54
CA GLY A 19 -14.38 3.00 -1.54
C GLY A 19 -14.14 4.45 -2.00
N ALA A 20 -13.74 4.63 -3.26
CA ALA A 20 -13.46 5.96 -3.83
C ALA A 20 -14.70 6.88 -3.97
N SER A 21 -15.92 6.35 -3.82
CA SER A 21 -17.16 7.12 -4.02
C SER A 21 -17.44 8.16 -2.91
N ARG A 22 -16.98 7.92 -1.67
CA ARG A 22 -17.12 8.90 -0.58
C ARG A 22 -16.12 10.04 -0.73
N ILE A 23 -14.87 9.69 -1.03
CA ILE A 23 -13.76 10.61 -1.20
C ILE A 23 -14.02 11.49 -2.43
N THR A 24 -14.18 10.94 -3.63
CA THR A 24 -14.23 11.76 -4.88
C THR A 24 -15.39 12.75 -5.01
N SER A 25 -16.48 12.62 -4.24
CA SER A 25 -17.62 13.53 -4.32
C SER A 25 -17.44 14.88 -3.58
N SER A 26 -16.44 14.99 -2.70
CA SER A 26 -16.22 16.19 -1.86
C SER A 26 -14.97 17.02 -2.22
N PHE A 27 -14.12 16.57 -3.14
CA PHE A 27 -12.89 17.29 -3.51
C PHE A 27 -13.20 18.45 -4.47
N LYS A 28 -13.36 19.66 -3.91
CA LYS A 28 -13.18 20.88 -4.69
C LYS A 28 -11.68 21.11 -4.88
N ALA A 29 -11.18 20.89 -6.10
CA ALA A 29 -9.84 21.31 -6.50
C ALA A 29 -9.70 22.83 -6.25
N GLY A 30 -8.81 23.24 -5.33
CA GLY A 30 -8.48 24.68 -5.19
C GLY A 30 -8.03 25.24 -3.84
N ALA A 31 -7.71 24.44 -2.82
CA ALA A 31 -7.10 24.97 -1.60
C ALA A 31 -5.62 24.54 -1.51
N SER A 32 -4.69 25.48 -1.68
CA SER A 32 -3.29 25.23 -1.28
C SER A 32 -3.22 25.28 0.23
N ILE A 33 -2.98 24.14 0.86
CA ILE A 33 -2.85 24.05 2.30
C ILE A 33 -1.38 24.28 2.63
N SER A 34 -1.13 25.23 3.53
CA SER A 34 0.19 25.39 4.15
C SER A 34 0.33 24.28 5.18
N LEU A 35 0.86 23.15 4.77
CA LEU A 35 1.29 22.13 5.71
C LEU A 35 2.55 22.59 6.45
N ASP A 36 2.73 22.06 7.65
CA ASP A 36 3.99 22.18 8.38
C ASP A 36 5.15 21.67 7.50
N GLU A 37 6.24 22.42 7.41
CA GLU A 37 7.39 22.07 6.56
C GLU A 37 7.99 20.72 6.94
N GLU A 38 7.92 20.34 8.23
CA GLU A 38 8.41 19.06 8.74
C GLU A 38 7.58 17.88 8.19
N LEU A 39 6.25 18.01 8.19
CA LEU A 39 5.33 17.00 7.66
C LEU A 39 5.49 16.80 6.15
N VAL A 40 5.67 17.90 5.41
CA VAL A 40 5.95 17.87 3.97
C VAL A 40 7.29 17.19 3.70
N GLN A 41 8.30 17.41 4.54
CA GLN A 41 9.61 16.78 4.40
C GLN A 41 9.56 15.28 4.66
N GLU A 42 8.86 14.82 5.70
CA GLU A 42 8.72 13.40 6.01
C GLU A 42 7.97 12.64 4.91
N ALA A 43 6.84 13.18 4.45
CA ALA A 43 6.08 12.59 3.36
C ALA A 43 6.85 12.63 2.03
N ASN A 44 7.61 13.70 1.76
CA ASN A 44 8.49 13.75 0.59
C ASN A 44 9.67 12.78 0.70
N ALA A 45 10.21 12.52 1.90
CA ALA A 45 11.26 11.52 2.10
C ALA A 45 10.72 10.11 1.84
N LEU A 46 9.50 9.83 2.31
CA LEU A 46 8.80 8.59 2.01
C LEU A 46 8.52 8.46 0.50
N HIS A 47 8.02 9.52 -0.13
CA HIS A 47 7.74 9.55 -1.56
C HIS A 47 9.02 9.46 -2.41
N ALA A 48 10.14 10.01 -1.94
CA ALA A 48 11.45 9.87 -2.58
C ALA A 48 11.96 8.42 -2.55
N ALA A 49 11.55 7.59 -1.58
CA ALA A 49 11.83 6.15 -1.64
C ALA A 49 11.16 5.49 -2.86
N PHE A 50 10.09 6.09 -3.39
CA PHE A 50 9.38 5.69 -4.62
C PHE A 50 9.83 6.54 -5.84
N ASP A 51 11.04 7.10 -5.84
CA ASP A 51 11.57 8.12 -6.77
C ASP A 51 11.19 7.92 -8.26
N GLN A 52 11.18 6.68 -8.77
CA GLN A 52 10.76 6.35 -10.14
C GLN A 52 9.32 6.82 -10.46
N TYR A 53 8.45 6.81 -9.46
CA TYR A 53 7.05 7.17 -9.59
C TYR A 53 6.77 8.59 -9.14
N ARG A 54 7.74 9.31 -8.55
CA ARG A 54 7.52 10.62 -7.93
C ARG A 54 6.90 11.66 -8.85
N GLU A 55 7.38 11.71 -10.09
CA GLU A 55 6.88 12.65 -11.11
C GLU A 55 5.53 12.23 -11.69
N THR A 56 5.22 10.94 -11.61
CA THR A 56 4.00 10.41 -12.20
C THR A 56 2.89 10.28 -11.15
N ALA A 57 3.22 10.13 -9.87
CA ALA A 57 2.35 9.78 -8.75
C ALA A 57 2.42 10.80 -7.60
N PRO A 58 2.18 12.10 -7.85
CA PRO A 58 2.24 13.11 -6.81
C PRO A 58 1.38 12.74 -5.60
N MET A 59 1.91 13.05 -4.41
CA MET A 59 1.14 13.05 -3.18
C MET A 59 0.51 14.42 -3.00
N THR A 60 -0.82 14.45 -2.93
CA THR A 60 -1.62 15.66 -2.73
C THR A 60 -2.23 15.61 -1.35
N PHE A 61 -2.10 16.70 -0.61
CA PHE A 61 -2.71 16.83 0.71
C PHE A 61 -3.98 17.65 0.63
N VAL A 62 -4.98 17.23 1.39
CA VAL A 62 -6.25 17.94 1.54
C VAL A 62 -6.59 18.16 3.01
N HIS A 63 -7.38 19.18 3.27
CA HIS A 63 -7.75 19.57 4.62
C HIS A 63 -9.06 18.87 4.95
N GLU A 64 -9.00 17.92 5.87
CA GLU A 64 -10.16 17.15 6.32
C GLU A 64 -10.13 17.03 7.84
N ALA A 65 -11.30 16.82 8.45
CA ALA A 65 -11.41 16.70 9.90
C ALA A 65 -10.98 15.32 10.43
N GLU A 66 -11.02 14.30 9.56
CA GLU A 66 -10.73 12.91 9.87
C GLU A 66 -9.58 12.42 8.97
N CYS A 67 -8.77 11.48 9.48
CA CYS A 67 -7.74 10.85 8.67
C CYS A 67 -8.38 9.93 7.62
N ASP A 68 -8.07 10.18 6.35
CA ASP A 68 -8.48 9.37 5.21
C ASP A 68 -7.45 9.52 4.08
N ALA A 69 -7.38 8.55 3.18
CA ALA A 69 -6.50 8.59 2.02
C ALA A 69 -6.99 7.70 0.88
N ALA A 70 -6.50 7.98 -0.32
CA ALA A 70 -6.77 7.14 -1.48
C ALA A 70 -5.67 7.24 -2.55
N ALA A 71 -5.31 6.09 -3.09
CA ALA A 71 -4.60 5.97 -4.35
C ALA A 71 -5.56 6.20 -5.54
N THR A 72 -5.14 7.06 -6.45
CA THR A 72 -5.88 7.44 -7.66
C THR A 72 -5.01 7.24 -8.90
N PRO A 73 -5.58 7.21 -10.12
CA PRO A 73 -4.78 7.18 -11.33
C PRO A 73 -3.78 8.36 -11.44
N GLN A 74 -4.06 9.49 -10.77
CA GLN A 74 -3.22 10.69 -10.78
C GLN A 74 -2.15 10.71 -9.69
N GLY A 75 -2.17 9.81 -8.71
CA GLY A 75 -1.27 9.82 -7.56
C GLY A 75 -2.01 9.50 -6.26
N VAL A 76 -1.46 9.95 -5.14
CA VAL A 76 -2.03 9.70 -3.81
C VAL A 76 -2.68 10.97 -3.26
N ILE A 77 -3.84 10.83 -2.65
CA ILE A 77 -4.53 11.92 -1.94
C ILE A 77 -4.57 11.54 -0.45
N ILE A 78 -4.16 12.46 0.44
CA ILE A 78 -4.14 12.21 1.89
C ILE A 78 -4.73 13.39 2.64
N ALA A 79 -5.59 13.11 3.62
CA ALA A 79 -6.04 14.08 4.60
C ALA A 79 -4.88 14.53 5.51
N ASP A 80 -4.73 15.84 5.70
CA ASP A 80 -3.75 16.40 6.62
C ASP A 80 -3.96 15.96 8.08
N ALA A 81 -5.21 15.67 8.47
CA ALA A 81 -5.57 15.06 9.76
C ALA A 81 -4.78 13.80 10.09
N CYS A 82 -4.37 13.01 9.09
CA CYS A 82 -3.51 11.83 9.32
C CYS A 82 -2.14 12.17 9.94
N PHE A 83 -1.69 13.41 9.75
CA PHE A 83 -0.41 13.91 10.25
C PHE A 83 -0.58 14.89 11.41
N THR A 84 -1.62 15.73 11.39
CA THR A 84 -1.85 16.77 12.40
C THR A 84 -2.61 16.27 13.62
N HIS A 85 -3.45 15.24 13.45
CA HIS A 85 -4.26 14.64 14.51
C HIS A 85 -4.16 13.10 14.51
N PRO A 86 -2.93 12.54 14.60
CA PRO A 86 -2.76 11.10 14.53
C PRO A 86 -3.30 10.41 15.79
N GLU A 87 -4.04 9.32 15.61
CA GLU A 87 -4.51 8.42 16.66
C GLU A 87 -3.38 7.58 17.25
N PHE A 88 -2.31 7.37 16.49
CA PHE A 88 -1.12 6.63 16.90
C PHE A 88 0.15 7.18 16.24
N PRO A 89 1.36 6.93 16.80
CA PRO A 89 2.59 7.46 16.24
C PRO A 89 2.78 7.06 14.77
N ARG A 90 3.12 8.04 13.92
CA ARG A 90 3.43 7.85 12.49
C ARG A 90 2.25 7.39 11.62
N GLN A 91 1.00 7.63 12.05
CA GLN A 91 -0.20 7.31 11.25
C GLN A 91 -0.13 7.86 9.82
N GLY A 92 0.20 9.14 9.66
CA GLY A 92 0.31 9.76 8.34
C GLY A 92 1.34 9.08 7.44
N GLU A 93 2.53 8.75 7.97
CA GLU A 93 3.56 8.04 7.21
C GLU A 93 3.11 6.63 6.81
N GLN A 94 2.40 5.94 7.70
CA GLN A 94 1.89 4.60 7.47
C GLN A 94 0.84 4.60 6.36
N VAL A 95 -0.17 5.47 6.50
CA VAL A 95 -1.25 5.65 5.50
C VAL A 95 -0.67 6.07 4.15
N ALA A 96 0.26 7.02 4.13
CA ALA A 96 0.93 7.43 2.91
C ALA A 96 1.68 6.28 2.22
N TYR A 97 2.35 5.43 3.01
CA TYR A 97 3.07 4.29 2.47
C TYR A 97 2.15 3.19 1.92
N HIS A 98 1.01 2.96 2.58
CA HIS A 98 -0.04 2.07 2.10
C HIS A 98 -0.54 2.53 0.72
N GLU A 99 -0.94 3.78 0.58
CA GLU A 99 -1.46 4.30 -0.70
C GLU A 99 -0.39 4.37 -1.80
N LEU A 100 0.86 4.69 -1.45
CA LEU A 100 1.97 4.61 -2.40
C LEU A 100 2.23 3.18 -2.87
N SER A 101 1.97 2.17 -2.03
CA SER A 101 2.09 0.76 -2.39
C SER A 101 1.03 0.35 -3.43
N HIS A 102 -0.20 0.88 -3.34
CA HIS A 102 -1.20 0.73 -4.41
C HIS A 102 -0.71 1.30 -5.73
N VAL A 103 -0.13 2.50 -5.72
CA VAL A 103 0.41 3.12 -6.94
C VAL A 103 1.58 2.34 -7.52
N LEU A 104 2.49 1.86 -6.66
CA LEU A 104 3.61 1.00 -7.02
C LEU A 104 3.11 -0.25 -7.74
N MET A 105 2.07 -0.89 -7.19
CA MET A 105 1.45 -2.08 -7.78
C MET A 105 0.78 -1.77 -9.14
N GLN A 106 -0.06 -0.74 -9.20
CA GLN A 106 -0.79 -0.40 -10.43
C GLN A 106 0.15 -0.03 -11.60
N ARG A 107 1.26 0.63 -11.31
CA ARG A 107 2.15 1.19 -12.35
C ARG A 107 3.40 0.37 -12.61
N GLY A 108 3.87 -0.37 -11.61
CA GLY A 108 5.01 -1.27 -11.74
C GLY A 108 4.69 -2.56 -12.49
N MET A 109 3.41 -2.95 -12.54
CA MET A 109 3.06 -4.30 -12.96
C MET A 109 2.59 -4.45 -14.40
N TYR A 110 1.95 -3.42 -14.96
CA TYR A 110 1.09 -3.60 -16.14
C TYR A 110 1.80 -3.74 -17.51
N PRO A 111 3.12 -3.99 -17.58
CA PRO A 111 3.61 -4.72 -18.74
C PRO A 111 4.56 -5.91 -18.48
N HIS A 112 5.02 -6.18 -17.25
CA HIS A 112 6.24 -7.00 -17.07
C HIS A 112 6.16 -8.21 -16.13
N ASN A 113 5.19 -8.29 -15.21
CA ASN A 113 5.25 -9.29 -14.11
C ASN A 113 3.89 -9.93 -13.75
N LEU A 114 3.14 -10.37 -14.76
CA LEU A 114 1.84 -11.02 -14.57
C LEU A 114 1.94 -12.33 -13.75
N ASP A 115 3.05 -13.08 -13.87
CA ASP A 115 3.20 -14.34 -13.13
C ASP A 115 3.27 -14.12 -11.61
N GLN A 116 3.99 -13.09 -11.15
CA GLN A 116 4.07 -12.77 -9.72
C GLN A 116 2.78 -12.15 -9.18
N TYR A 117 2.08 -11.38 -10.02
CA TYR A 117 0.73 -10.92 -9.72
C TYR A 117 -0.22 -12.09 -9.50
N ASP A 118 -0.24 -13.03 -10.45
CA ASP A 118 -1.14 -14.18 -10.43
C ASP A 118 -0.80 -15.10 -9.26
N ARG A 119 0.48 -15.19 -8.88
CA ARG A 119 0.90 -15.89 -7.65
C ARG A 119 0.42 -15.22 -6.38
N LEU A 120 0.54 -13.89 -6.25
CA LEU A 120 0.00 -13.17 -5.09
C LEU A 120 -1.51 -13.36 -5.02
N LYS A 121 -2.18 -13.19 -6.16
CA LYS A 121 -3.62 -13.39 -6.29
C LYS A 121 -4.02 -14.81 -5.90
N SER A 122 -3.44 -15.85 -6.49
CA SER A 122 -3.78 -17.24 -6.17
C SER A 122 -3.54 -17.56 -4.70
N THR A 123 -2.37 -17.18 -4.17
CA THR A 123 -2.03 -17.40 -2.75
C THR A 123 -3.04 -16.75 -1.82
N PHE A 124 -3.52 -15.55 -2.16
CA PHE A 124 -4.58 -14.87 -1.42
C PHE A 124 -5.95 -15.54 -1.54
N TRP A 125 -6.33 -15.97 -2.74
CA TRP A 125 -7.63 -16.62 -2.97
C TRP A 125 -7.69 -18.04 -2.42
N ASP A 126 -6.55 -18.70 -2.29
CA ASP A 126 -6.40 -20.04 -1.73
C ASP A 126 -6.37 -20.03 -0.19
N LEU A 127 -6.28 -18.86 0.45
CA LEU A 127 -6.45 -18.75 1.91
C LEU A 127 -7.90 -19.11 2.30
N PRO A 128 -8.11 -19.97 3.32
CA PRO A 128 -9.43 -20.33 3.78
C PRO A 128 -10.27 -19.10 4.15
N ARG A 129 -11.37 -18.88 3.43
CA ARG A 129 -12.32 -17.80 3.72
C ARG A 129 -13.36 -18.27 4.75
N ALA A 130 -13.37 -17.62 5.92
CA ALA A 130 -14.35 -17.84 6.96
C ALA A 130 -14.97 -16.51 7.40
N PRO A 131 -16.21 -16.50 7.94
CA PRO A 131 -16.71 -15.33 8.66
C PRO A 131 -15.71 -14.93 9.76
N GLY A 132 -15.34 -13.65 9.84
CA GLY A 132 -14.33 -13.17 10.78
C GLY A 132 -12.87 -13.38 10.32
N LEU A 133 -12.61 -13.32 9.00
CA LEU A 133 -11.27 -13.38 8.41
C LEU A 133 -10.26 -12.45 9.12
N ASP A 134 -10.71 -11.25 9.50
CA ASP A 134 -9.96 -10.23 10.25
C ASP A 134 -9.49 -10.71 11.64
N GLN A 135 -10.16 -11.69 12.22
CA GLN A 135 -9.84 -12.26 13.53
C GLN A 135 -8.88 -13.45 13.46
N LEU A 136 -8.63 -14.00 12.26
CA LEU A 136 -7.76 -15.15 12.10
C LEU A 136 -6.28 -14.72 12.21
N PRO A 137 -5.47 -15.36 13.09
CA PRO A 137 -4.08 -14.95 13.32
C PRO A 137 -3.22 -14.85 12.05
N TRP A 138 -3.40 -15.77 11.10
CA TRP A 138 -2.64 -15.81 9.84
C TRP A 138 -3.04 -14.70 8.85
N PHE A 139 -4.22 -14.12 9.00
CA PHE A 139 -4.66 -13.00 8.17
C PHE A 139 -4.34 -11.67 8.82
N ARG A 140 -4.57 -11.61 10.13
CA ARG A 140 -4.30 -10.45 10.99
C ARG A 140 -2.81 -10.04 10.97
N ILE A 141 -1.91 -10.97 10.68
CA ILE A 141 -0.47 -10.68 10.59
C ILE A 141 -0.12 -9.66 9.50
N PHE A 142 -0.93 -9.55 8.43
CA PHE A 142 -0.76 -8.54 7.39
C PHE A 142 -1.64 -7.30 7.60
N ASN A 143 -2.41 -7.26 8.69
CA ASN A 143 -3.34 -6.18 8.96
C ASN A 143 -2.66 -5.07 9.77
N GLU A 144 -2.44 -3.92 9.15
CA GLU A 144 -1.84 -2.74 9.81
C GLU A 144 -2.59 -2.31 11.07
N SER A 145 -3.92 -2.28 11.02
CA SER A 145 -4.81 -1.98 12.16
C SER A 145 -4.56 -2.87 13.38
N HIS A 146 -4.01 -4.08 13.17
CA HIS A 146 -3.64 -4.96 14.27
C HIS A 146 -2.54 -4.34 15.14
N TYR A 147 -1.52 -3.76 14.52
CA TYR A 147 -0.27 -3.35 15.17
C TYR A 147 -0.39 -1.98 15.81
N ASN A 148 -1.14 -1.08 15.18
CA ASN A 148 -1.36 0.28 15.67
C ASN A 148 -2.63 0.42 16.54
N HIS A 149 -3.41 -0.65 16.69
CA HIS A 149 -4.69 -0.68 17.42
C HIS A 149 -5.74 0.32 16.89
N SER A 150 -5.64 0.74 15.63
CA SER A 150 -6.63 1.61 14.99
C SER A 150 -7.82 0.81 14.46
N GLN A 151 -8.88 1.54 14.11
CA GLN A 151 -10.03 0.99 13.41
C GLN A 151 -9.98 1.44 11.96
N SER A 152 -9.35 0.67 11.06
CA SER A 152 -9.67 0.62 9.62
C SER A 152 -8.41 0.30 8.81
N THR A 153 -8.26 -0.98 8.47
CA THR A 153 -7.54 -1.40 7.28
C THR A 153 -8.16 -2.71 6.83
N HIS A 154 -8.24 -2.90 5.52
CA HIS A 154 -9.01 -3.99 4.91
C HIS A 154 -8.13 -4.88 4.03
N PRO A 155 -7.05 -5.49 4.59
CA PRO A 155 -6.17 -6.38 3.81
C PRO A 155 -6.88 -7.60 3.21
N HIS A 156 -8.14 -7.84 3.60
CA HIS A 156 -8.99 -8.94 3.15
C HIS A 156 -9.94 -8.57 2.01
N ASP A 157 -10.04 -7.29 1.64
CA ASP A 157 -10.97 -6.87 0.59
C ASP A 157 -10.52 -7.44 -0.76
N ASP A 158 -9.24 -7.29 -1.09
CA ASP A 158 -8.62 -7.92 -2.25
C ASP A 158 -7.09 -8.06 -2.13
N HIS A 159 -6.46 -8.60 -3.18
CA HIS A 159 -5.02 -8.81 -3.22
C HIS A 159 -4.21 -7.51 -3.41
N TYR A 160 -4.82 -6.40 -3.83
CA TYR A 160 -4.18 -5.07 -3.83
C TYR A 160 -4.05 -4.56 -2.39
N GLU A 161 -5.14 -4.65 -1.63
CA GLU A 161 -5.15 -4.30 -0.20
C GLU A 161 -4.22 -5.17 0.62
N LEU A 162 -4.15 -6.48 0.34
CA LEU A 162 -3.16 -7.35 0.96
C LEU A 162 -1.74 -6.87 0.66
N PHE A 163 -1.43 -6.54 -0.59
CA PHE A 163 -0.08 -6.10 -0.99
C PHE A 163 0.31 -4.82 -0.26
N ALA A 164 -0.55 -3.80 -0.30
CA ALA A 164 -0.32 -2.52 0.36
C ALA A 164 -0.16 -2.70 1.87
N SER A 165 -1.06 -3.49 2.49
CA SER A 165 -1.03 -3.75 3.92
C SER A 165 0.20 -4.53 4.37
N ALA A 166 0.56 -5.59 3.63
CA ALA A 166 1.73 -6.39 3.92
C ALA A 166 3.01 -5.56 3.81
N LEU A 167 3.16 -4.74 2.75
CA LEU A 167 4.32 -3.86 2.62
C LEU A 167 4.42 -2.87 3.77
N SER A 168 3.30 -2.29 4.20
CA SER A 168 3.29 -1.35 5.31
C SER A 168 3.66 -2.03 6.63
N VAL A 169 3.10 -3.20 6.93
CA VAL A 169 3.50 -4.03 8.07
C VAL A 169 4.99 -4.36 8.03
N PHE A 170 5.50 -4.77 6.87
CA PHE A 170 6.91 -5.09 6.66
C PHE A 170 7.84 -3.90 6.92
N ARG A 171 7.39 -2.69 6.59
CA ARG A 171 8.18 -1.47 6.78
C ARG A 171 8.16 -1.00 8.24
N TYR A 172 7.00 -0.95 8.86
CA TYR A 172 6.81 -0.31 10.17
C TYR A 172 6.84 -1.28 11.35
N PHE A 173 6.49 -2.55 11.14
CA PHE A 173 6.41 -3.58 12.18
C PHE A 173 7.15 -4.88 11.81
N PRO A 174 8.38 -4.84 11.28
CA PRO A 174 9.09 -6.03 10.80
C PRO A 174 9.38 -7.05 11.92
N ASP A 175 9.66 -6.57 13.14
CA ASP A 175 9.99 -7.43 14.27
C ASP A 175 8.74 -8.07 14.88
N GLU A 176 7.66 -7.31 14.98
CA GLU A 176 6.34 -7.81 15.39
C GLU A 176 5.83 -8.84 14.38
N PHE A 177 5.98 -8.58 13.07
CA PHE A 177 5.65 -9.55 12.02
C PHE A 177 6.40 -10.86 12.24
N ALA A 178 7.74 -10.81 12.39
CA ALA A 178 8.55 -12.00 12.61
C ALA A 178 8.12 -12.79 13.85
N ARG A 179 7.90 -12.10 14.99
CA ARG A 179 7.41 -12.74 16.22
C ARG A 179 6.03 -13.39 16.05
N ASN A 180 5.12 -12.70 15.36
CA ASN A 180 3.77 -13.21 15.11
C ASN A 180 3.81 -14.42 14.18
N TYR A 181 4.66 -14.39 13.14
CA TYR A 181 4.88 -15.48 12.21
C TYR A 181 5.44 -16.72 12.92
N ASP A 182 6.44 -16.55 13.78
CA ASP A 182 7.02 -17.64 14.58
C ASP A 182 6.01 -18.27 15.55
N ALA A 183 5.08 -17.47 16.06
CA ALA A 183 4.03 -17.92 16.96
C ALA A 183 2.87 -18.66 16.27
N LEU A 184 2.80 -18.66 14.93
CA LEU A 184 1.75 -19.35 14.18
C LEU A 184 1.89 -20.87 14.34
N LYS A 185 0.83 -21.50 14.85
CA LYS A 185 0.74 -22.97 14.97
C LYS A 185 0.14 -23.63 13.73
N GLU A 186 -0.67 -22.88 12.99
CA GLU A 186 -1.43 -23.34 11.84
C GLU A 186 -1.30 -22.31 10.71
N ASN A 187 -1.44 -22.77 9.47
CA ASN A 187 -1.39 -21.92 8.27
C ASN A 187 -0.07 -21.15 8.07
N LYS A 188 1.01 -21.53 8.78
CA LYS A 188 2.33 -20.89 8.68
C LYS A 188 2.87 -20.93 7.26
N GLU A 189 2.73 -22.06 6.56
CA GLU A 189 3.12 -22.18 5.14
C GLU A 189 2.33 -21.21 4.24
N ALA A 190 1.03 -21.03 4.49
CA ALA A 190 0.22 -20.13 3.68
C ALA A 190 0.63 -18.66 3.89
N VAL A 191 0.90 -18.26 5.14
CA VAL A 191 1.47 -16.93 5.46
C VAL A 191 2.85 -16.77 4.83
N ARG A 192 3.68 -17.82 4.85
CA ARG A 192 5.00 -17.83 4.23
C ARG A 192 4.90 -17.56 2.73
N GLN A 193 4.05 -18.30 2.02
CA GLN A 193 3.82 -18.11 0.60
C GLN A 193 3.28 -16.72 0.28
N ALA A 194 2.34 -16.20 1.07
CA ALA A 194 1.78 -14.87 0.86
C ALA A 194 2.85 -13.79 1.05
N GLY A 195 3.62 -13.87 2.13
CA GLY A 195 4.72 -12.94 2.40
C GLY A 195 5.80 -12.98 1.31
N LEU A 196 6.20 -14.19 0.87
CA LEU A 196 7.14 -14.35 -0.23
C LEU A 196 6.58 -13.80 -1.56
N ALA A 197 5.31 -14.02 -1.86
CA ALA A 197 4.68 -13.46 -3.06
C ALA A 197 4.67 -11.92 -3.05
N VAL A 198 4.45 -11.28 -1.90
CA VAL A 198 4.57 -9.82 -1.75
C VAL A 198 6.01 -9.35 -2.01
N LEU A 199 7.01 -10.02 -1.41
CA LEU A 199 8.43 -9.67 -1.59
C LEU A 199 8.94 -9.94 -3.02
N ASP A 200 8.51 -11.03 -3.63
CA ASP A 200 8.85 -11.38 -5.01
C ASP A 200 8.19 -10.39 -5.98
N LEU A 201 6.94 -10.00 -5.72
CA LEU A 201 6.26 -8.98 -6.51
C LEU A 201 6.98 -7.64 -6.41
N LEU A 202 7.30 -7.16 -5.20
CA LEU A 202 8.07 -5.94 -5.00
C LEU A 202 9.40 -5.98 -5.77
N ALA A 203 10.16 -7.07 -5.65
CA ALA A 203 11.43 -7.21 -6.37
C ALA A 203 11.26 -7.23 -7.89
N SER A 204 10.13 -7.75 -8.39
CA SER A 204 9.84 -7.81 -9.82
C SER A 204 9.54 -6.45 -10.44
N ILE A 205 9.07 -5.45 -9.66
CA ILE A 205 8.61 -4.16 -10.19
C ILE A 205 9.73 -3.39 -10.90
N ASN A 206 10.97 -3.52 -10.42
CA ASN A 206 12.14 -2.97 -11.10
C ASN A 206 13.33 -3.94 -10.99
N PRO A 207 13.38 -4.97 -11.87
CA PRO A 207 14.34 -6.07 -11.74
C PRO A 207 15.78 -5.61 -12.01
N ASP A 208 15.95 -4.54 -12.79
CA ASP A 208 17.25 -3.96 -13.12
C ASP A 208 17.83 -3.11 -11.99
N LYS A 209 17.01 -2.76 -10.99
CA LYS A 209 17.39 -1.88 -9.88
C LYS A 209 16.91 -2.40 -8.52
N PRO A 210 17.38 -3.59 -8.08
CA PRO A 210 16.96 -4.20 -6.82
C PRO A 210 17.31 -3.36 -5.58
N GLN A 211 18.26 -2.43 -5.68
CA GLN A 211 18.57 -1.45 -4.64
C GLN A 211 17.47 -0.41 -4.44
N GLU A 212 16.70 -0.06 -5.47
CA GLU A 212 15.58 0.88 -5.35
C GLU A 212 14.45 0.23 -4.54
N MET A 213 14.17 -1.06 -4.77
CA MET A 213 13.17 -1.80 -4.00
C MET A 213 13.56 -1.94 -2.52
N ARG A 214 14.86 -2.03 -2.21
CA ARG A 214 15.36 -1.97 -0.84
C ARG A 214 15.23 -0.60 -0.18
N ARG A 215 15.13 0.50 -0.94
CA ARG A 215 14.81 1.82 -0.35
C ARG A 215 13.33 1.90 0.05
N ILE A 216 12.46 1.31 -0.77
CA ILE A 216 11.03 1.16 -0.48
C ILE A 216 10.84 0.29 0.77
N LEU A 217 11.50 -0.87 0.82
CA LEU A 217 11.49 -1.78 1.96
C LEU A 217 12.90 -2.09 2.48
N PRO A 218 13.46 -1.28 3.41
CA PRO A 218 14.81 -1.49 3.95
C PRO A 218 15.02 -2.84 4.65
N GLN A 219 13.95 -3.43 5.16
CA GLN A 219 13.97 -4.71 5.88
C GLN A 219 13.81 -5.92 4.95
N TYR A 220 13.85 -5.72 3.62
CA TYR A 220 13.60 -6.76 2.62
C TYR A 220 14.36 -8.06 2.90
N ASP A 221 15.70 -7.99 2.99
CA ASP A 221 16.53 -9.18 3.12
C ASP A 221 16.30 -9.88 4.48
N LYS A 222 16.03 -9.12 5.54
CA LYS A 222 15.70 -9.66 6.87
C LYS A 222 14.37 -10.41 6.84
N LEU A 223 13.33 -9.82 6.26
CA LEU A 223 12.00 -10.44 6.17
C LEU A 223 12.00 -11.66 5.26
N ARG A 224 12.71 -11.58 4.14
CA ARG A 224 12.88 -12.73 3.23
C ARG A 224 13.52 -13.90 3.96
N LYS A 225 14.59 -13.64 4.73
CA LYS A 225 15.24 -14.64 5.58
C LYS A 225 14.28 -15.27 6.59
N VAL A 226 13.49 -14.47 7.32
CA VAL A 226 12.45 -14.97 8.26
C VAL A 226 11.49 -15.93 7.57
N LEU A 227 11.11 -15.66 6.32
CA LEU A 227 10.17 -16.46 5.54
C LEU A 227 10.82 -17.65 4.80
N GLU A 228 12.15 -17.72 4.72
CA GLU A 228 12.89 -18.79 4.01
C GLU A 228 13.55 -19.80 4.96
N GLU A 229 13.80 -19.46 6.23
CA GLU A 229 14.54 -20.29 7.19
C GLU A 229 13.73 -21.40 7.89
N GLU A 230 12.78 -22.04 7.21
CA GLU A 230 12.03 -23.21 7.74
C GLU A 230 12.22 -24.51 6.93
#